data_AF-V9FYZ3-F1
#
_entry.id   AF-V9FYZ3-F1
#
_cell.length_a   1.000
_cell.length_b   1.000
_cell.length_c   1.000
_cell.angle_alpha   90.00
_cell.angle_beta   90.00
_cell.angle_gamma   90.00
#
_symmetry.space_group_name_H-M   'P 1'
#
loop_
_entity.id
_entity.type
_entity.pdbx_description
1 polymer ?
#
loop_
_entity_poly.entity_id
_entity_poly.type
_entity_poly.pdbx_seq_one_letter_code
_entity_poly.pdbx_strand_id
1 'polypeptide(L)'
;MEMIACAHHGECIGPIDDYSDLFRANFGVKGHTRCFSIMEDLVAGRRIIGIPTWREITRRFLPCPLQDGEDSEESDEAVALEL
;
A
#
# COMPACT_ATOMS: atom_id res chain seq x y z
N MET A 1 1.72 -14.59 -8.78
CA MET A 1 1.61 -13.14 -9.05
C MET A 1 1.25 -12.33 -7.83
N GLU A 2 0.36 -12.79 -6.97
CA GLU A 2 -0.10 -11.99 -5.82
C GLU A 2 1.01 -11.50 -4.87
N MET A 3 1.99 -12.35 -4.52
CA MET A 3 3.12 -11.93 -3.67
C MET A 3 3.90 -10.75 -4.26
N ILE A 4 4.13 -10.78 -5.58
CA ILE A 4 4.79 -9.69 -6.31
C ILE A 4 3.93 -8.43 -6.28
N ALA A 5 2.62 -8.56 -6.47
CA ALA A 5 1.71 -7.41 -6.47
C ALA A 5 1.62 -6.75 -5.08
N CYS A 6 1.48 -7.54 -4.01
CA CYS A 6 1.45 -7.00 -2.64
C CYS A 6 2.79 -6.36 -2.25
N ALA A 7 3.91 -7.00 -2.59
CA ALA A 7 5.23 -6.44 -2.31
C ALA A 7 5.50 -5.17 -3.12
N HIS A 8 5.10 -5.13 -4.41
CA HIS A 8 5.20 -3.93 -5.23
C HIS A 8 4.34 -2.79 -4.67
N HIS A 9 3.10 -3.06 -4.25
CA HIS A 9 2.24 -2.05 -3.62
C HIS A 9 2.91 -1.48 -2.37
N GLY A 10 3.38 -2.34 -1.47
CA GLY A 10 4.06 -1.94 -0.23
C GLY A 10 5.31 -1.11 -0.45
N GLU A 11 5.99 -1.30 -1.57
CA GLU A 11 7.24 -0.59 -1.89
C GLU A 11 7.05 0.71 -2.66
N CYS A 12 5.92 0.87 -3.35
CA CYS A 12 5.77 1.93 -4.34
C CYS A 12 4.51 2.77 -4.21
N ILE A 13 3.43 2.22 -3.65
CA ILE A 13 2.13 2.88 -3.62
C ILE A 13 1.83 3.37 -2.21
N GLY A 14 2.04 2.53 -1.20
CA GLY A 14 1.73 2.89 0.18
C GLY A 14 1.81 1.72 1.15
N PRO A 15 1.51 1.97 2.42
CA PRO A 15 1.55 0.94 3.46
C PRO A 15 0.52 -0.17 3.20
N ILE A 16 0.88 -1.39 3.60
CA ILE A 16 -0.02 -2.54 3.60
C ILE A 16 -0.64 -2.66 4.99
N ASP A 17 -1.70 -1.89 5.23
CA ASP A 17 -2.40 -1.91 6.50
C ASP A 17 -3.42 -3.04 6.59
N ASP A 18 -3.70 -3.44 7.82
CA ASP A 18 -4.76 -4.39 8.13
C ASP A 18 -6.07 -3.68 8.52
N TYR A 19 -7.14 -4.45 8.72
CA TYR A 19 -8.39 -3.92 9.22
C TYR A 19 -8.22 -3.28 10.61
N SER A 20 -8.71 -2.05 10.74
CA SER A 20 -8.83 -1.38 12.03
C SER A 20 -9.78 -2.12 12.98
N ASP A 21 -9.60 -1.91 14.28
CA ASP A 21 -10.46 -2.52 15.31
C ASP A 21 -11.94 -2.14 15.13
N LEU A 22 -12.21 -0.90 14.73
CA LEU A 22 -13.57 -0.44 14.43
C LEU A 22 -14.18 -1.22 13.28
N PHE A 23 -13.44 -1.42 12.18
CA PHE A 23 -13.93 -2.19 11.04
C PHE A 23 -14.22 -3.64 11.44
N ARG A 24 -13.31 -4.25 12.21
CA ARG A 24 -13.47 -5.62 12.73
C ARG A 24 -14.73 -5.76 13.59
N ALA A 25 -14.97 -4.82 14.50
CA ALA A 25 -16.12 -4.83 15.39
C ALA A 25 -17.45 -4.70 14.64
N ASN A 26 -17.51 -3.86 13.60
CA ASN A 26 -18.74 -3.62 12.84
C ASN A 26 -19.06 -4.72 11.82
N PHE A 27 -18.04 -5.31 11.20
CA PHE A 27 -18.22 -6.29 10.12
C PHE A 27 -17.92 -7.74 10.54
N GLY A 28 -17.54 -7.98 11.81
CA GLY A 28 -17.30 -9.33 12.34
C GLY A 28 -16.08 -10.04 11.74
N VAL A 29 -15.07 -9.28 11.28
CA VAL A 29 -13.90 -9.84 10.59
C VAL A 29 -12.87 -10.37 11.58
N LYS A 30 -12.53 -11.66 11.45
CA LYS A 30 -11.56 -12.37 12.31
C LYS A 30 -10.18 -12.57 11.69
N GLY A 31 -10.04 -12.40 10.37
CA GLY A 31 -8.79 -12.57 9.63
C GLY A 31 -8.09 -11.25 9.34
N HIS A 32 -6.95 -11.32 8.65
CA HIS A 32 -6.22 -10.16 8.16
C HIS A 32 -6.54 -9.89 6.67
N THR A 33 -6.22 -8.68 6.19
CA THR A 33 -6.22 -8.42 4.75
C THR A 33 -5.19 -9.33 4.06
N ARG A 34 -5.46 -9.69 2.81
CA ARG A 34 -4.66 -10.69 2.10
C ARG A 34 -3.21 -10.25 1.88
N CYS A 35 -3.00 -8.99 1.49
CA CYS A 35 -1.64 -8.47 1.33
C CYS A 35 -0.92 -8.33 2.67
N PHE A 36 -1.62 -8.01 3.76
CA PHE A 36 -1.00 -7.97 5.09
C PHE A 36 -0.38 -9.32 5.46
N SER A 37 -1.16 -10.41 5.41
CA SER A 37 -0.63 -11.75 5.73
C SER A 37 0.49 -12.19 4.78
N ILE A 38 0.39 -11.85 3.50
CA ILE A 38 1.45 -12.18 2.54
C ILE A 38 2.75 -11.45 2.86
N MET A 39 2.68 -10.17 3.20
CA MET A 39 3.85 -9.38 3.55
C MET A 39 4.48 -9.85 4.86
N GLU A 40 3.67 -10.17 5.87
CA GLU A 40 4.19 -10.78 7.11
C GLU A 40 4.92 -12.10 6.84
N ASP A 41 4.36 -12.96 5.99
CA ASP A 41 4.99 -14.23 5.61
C ASP A 41 6.29 -14.02 4.82
N LEU A 42 6.35 -13.03 3.93
CA LEU A 42 7.55 -12.69 3.15
C LEU A 42 8.65 -12.13 4.07
N VAL A 43 8.31 -11.23 4.98
CA VAL A 43 9.25 -10.64 5.95
C VAL A 43 9.77 -11.71 6.90
N ALA A 44 8.91 -12.60 7.37
CA ALA A 44 9.30 -13.72 8.23
C ALA A 44 10.02 -14.86 7.49
N GLY A 45 10.19 -14.77 6.17
CA GLY A 45 10.81 -15.81 5.34
C GLY A 45 9.99 -17.10 5.22
N ARG A 46 8.72 -17.10 5.63
CA ARG A 46 7.79 -18.23 5.46
C ARG A 46 7.34 -18.40 4.01
N ARG A 47 7.38 -17.31 3.23
CA ARG A 47 7.18 -17.30 1.79
C ARG A 47 8.40 -16.70 1.09
N ILE A 48 8.64 -17.14 -0.14
CA ILE A 48 9.73 -16.64 -0.99
C ILE A 48 9.17 -16.35 -2.39
N ILE A 49 9.52 -15.20 -2.95
CA ILE A 49 9.29 -14.92 -4.36
C ILE A 49 10.45 -15.53 -5.15
N GLY A 50 10.23 -16.73 -5.70
CA GLY A 50 11.25 -17.50 -6.41
C GLY A 50 11.57 -17.04 -7.84
N ILE A 51 11.07 -15.87 -8.26
CA ILE A 51 11.34 -15.31 -9.59
C ILE A 51 12.51 -14.33 -9.46
N PRO A 52 13.68 -14.62 -10.05
CA PRO A 52 14.80 -13.69 -10.06
C PRO A 52 14.40 -12.38 -10.73
N THR A 53 14.96 -11.26 -10.25
CA THR A 53 14.74 -9.92 -10.83
C THR A 53 13.26 -9.50 -10.96
N TRP A 54 12.38 -10.09 -10.15
CA TRP A 54 10.95 -9.81 -10.23
C TRP A 54 10.64 -8.32 -10.00
N ARG A 55 11.47 -7.64 -9.20
CA ARG A 55 11.34 -6.21 -8.91
C ARG A 55 11.53 -5.38 -10.18
N GLU A 56 12.63 -5.61 -10.89
CA GLU A 56 12.97 -4.92 -12.13
C GLU A 56 11.93 -5.18 -13.21
N ILE A 57 11.54 -6.45 -13.39
CA ILE A 57 10.52 -6.85 -14.36
C ILE A 57 9.19 -6.15 -14.03
N THR A 58 8.77 -6.18 -12.76
CA THR A 58 7.49 -5.58 -12.34
C THR A 58 7.49 -4.07 -12.55
N ARG A 59 8.53 -3.37 -12.10
CA ARG A 59 8.67 -1.91 -12.24
C ARG A 59 8.68 -1.43 -13.69
N ARG A 60 9.13 -2.28 -14.63
CA ARG A 60 9.09 -1.98 -16.07
C ARG A 60 7.67 -1.89 -16.63
N PHE A 61 6.74 -2.67 -16.09
CA PHE A 61 5.35 -2.73 -16.58
C PHE A 61 4.35 -2.02 -15.67
N LEU A 62 4.68 -1.90 -14.38
CA LEU A 62 3.91 -1.23 -13.34
C LEU A 62 4.85 -0.23 -12.64
N PRO A 63 5.05 0.97 -13.21
CA PRO A 63 5.91 1.97 -12.60
C PRO A 63 5.28 2.51 -11.32
N CYS A 64 6.14 2.88 -10.37
CA CYS A 64 5.72 3.51 -9.12
C CYS A 64 5.21 4.93 -9.44
N PRO A 65 4.15 5.41 -8.77
CA PRO A 65 3.73 6.80 -8.89
C PRO A 65 4.89 7.76 -8.62
N LEU A 66 4.91 8.91 -9.29
CA LEU A 66 5.82 9.99 -8.91
C LEU A 66 5.46 10.42 -7.49
N GLN A 67 6.45 10.51 -6.60
CA GLN A 67 6.23 11.09 -5.28
C GLN A 67 6.16 12.60 -5.46
N ASP A 68 4.95 13.16 -5.51
CA ASP A 68 4.75 14.60 -5.62
C ASP A 68 5.33 15.25 -4.36
N GLY A 69 6.43 15.96 -4.52
CA GLY A 69 7.20 16.49 -3.40
C GLY A 69 8.18 17.59 -3.77
N GLU A 70 7.89 18.41 -4.77
CA GLU A 70 8.41 19.79 -4.93
C GLU A 70 7.33 20.60 -5.67
N ASP A 71 6.31 21.05 -4.93
CA ASP A 71 5.67 22.38 -5.07
C ASP A 71 4.67 22.54 -3.91
N SER A 72 5.21 22.99 -2.79
CA SER A 72 4.47 23.51 -1.66
C SER A 72 4.06 24.95 -1.94
N GLU A 73 2.89 25.21 -2.51
CA GLU A 73 2.27 26.56 -2.48
C GLU A 73 0.74 26.46 -2.33
N GLU A 74 0.29 26.73 -1.10
CA GLU A 74 -0.80 27.66 -0.76
C GLU A 74 -2.17 27.54 -1.47
N SER A 75 -3.18 27.13 -0.69
CA SER A 75 -4.36 27.98 -0.43
C SER A 75 -5.27 27.36 0.64
N ASP A 76 -4.96 27.67 1.89
CA ASP A 76 -6.00 27.84 2.92
C ASP A 76 -6.63 29.23 2.68
N GLU A 77 -7.73 29.31 1.92
CA GLU A 77 -8.72 30.40 1.89
C GLU A 77 -9.93 29.84 1.11
N ALA A 78 -11.12 29.63 1.66
CA ALA A 78 -11.94 30.63 2.33
C ALA A 78 -12.92 30.00 3.33
N VAL A 79 -12.69 30.28 4.63
CA VAL A 79 -13.78 30.53 5.57
C VAL A 79 -13.82 32.05 5.77
N ALA A 80 -14.56 32.75 4.91
CA ALA A 80 -15.18 34.06 5.20
C ALA A 80 -15.97 34.58 3.98
N LEU A 81 -17.22 35.02 4.25
CA LEU A 81 -18.15 35.80 3.40
C LEU A 81 -18.78 35.04 2.21
N GLU A 82 -20.09 34.95 1.96
CA GLU A 82 -21.33 35.65 2.37
C GLU A 82 -22.48 34.61 2.20
N LEU A 83 -23.67 34.60 2.81
CA LEU A 83 -24.56 35.62 3.38
C LEU A 83 -25.63 34.88 4.21
#